data_AF-Q9Z1I0-F1
#
_entry.id   AF-Q9Z1I0-F1
#
_cell.length_a   1.000
_cell.length_b   1.000
_cell.length_c   1.000
_cell.angle_alpha   90.00
_cell.angle_beta   90.00
_cell.angle_gamma   90.00
#
_symmetry.space_group_name_H-M   'P 1'
#
loop_
_entity.id
_entity.type
_entity.pdbx_description
1 polymer ?
#
loop_
_entity_poly.entity_id
_entity_poly.type
_entity_poly.pdbx_seq_one_letter_code
_entity_poly.pdbx_strand_id
1 'polypeptide(L)'
;LHPNDKVMGPGVSYLVRYMGCVEVLQSMRALDFNTRTQVTREAISLVCEAVPGAKGATRRRKPCSRPLSSILGRSNLKFAGMPITLTVSTSSLNLMAADCKQIIANHHMQSISFASGGDPDTAEYVAYVAKDPVNQRA
;
A
#
# COMPACT_ATOMS: atom_id res chain seq x y z
N LEU A 1 -9.26 -11.13 -17.69
CA LEU A 1 -7.81 -11.22 -17.37
C LEU A 1 -7.01 -10.53 -18.46
N HIS A 2 -5.92 -9.83 -18.14
CA HIS A 2 -5.08 -9.18 -19.16
C HIS A 2 -4.21 -10.20 -19.91
N PRO A 3 -3.91 -9.99 -21.21
CA PRO A 3 -3.02 -10.87 -21.96
C PRO A 3 -1.57 -10.78 -21.44
N ASN A 4 -0.87 -11.92 -21.42
CA ASN A 4 0.49 -12.02 -20.87
C ASN A 4 1.48 -11.04 -21.52
N ASP A 5 1.37 -10.78 -22.83
CA ASP A 5 2.21 -9.80 -23.54
C ASP A 5 2.13 -8.39 -22.95
N LYS A 6 0.97 -7.99 -22.42
CA LYS A 6 0.82 -6.67 -21.79
C LYS A 6 1.48 -6.61 -20.41
N VAL A 7 1.47 -7.72 -19.68
CA VAL A 7 2.06 -7.79 -18.33
C VAL A 7 3.59 -7.93 -18.41
N MET A 8 4.09 -8.67 -19.41
CA MET A 8 5.53 -8.84 -19.66
C MET A 8 6.17 -7.65 -20.39
N GLY A 9 5.38 -6.86 -21.12
CA GLY A 9 5.83 -5.64 -21.79
C GLY A 9 5.71 -4.39 -20.91
N PRO A 10 4.91 -3.37 -21.30
CA PRO A 10 4.84 -2.08 -20.60
C PRO A 10 4.14 -2.14 -19.22
N GLY A 11 3.51 -3.27 -18.87
CA GLY A 11 2.68 -3.40 -17.69
C GLY A 11 1.23 -2.95 -17.91
N VAL A 12 0.38 -3.21 -16.92
CA VAL A 12 -1.03 -2.80 -16.91
C VAL A 12 -1.21 -1.63 -15.97
N SER A 13 -1.76 -0.52 -16.48
CA SER A 13 -2.02 0.68 -15.71
C SER A 13 -3.46 0.74 -15.19
N TYR A 14 -3.60 1.07 -13.91
CA TYR A 14 -4.87 1.23 -13.21
C TYR A 14 -4.94 2.63 -12.59
N LEU A 15 -6.07 3.31 -12.76
CA LEU A 15 -6.30 4.58 -12.06
C LEU A 15 -6.84 4.27 -10.66
N VAL A 16 -6.08 4.62 -9.64
CA VAL A 16 -6.42 4.37 -8.23
C VAL A 16 -6.17 5.64 -7.40
N ARG A 17 -6.81 5.74 -6.23
CA ARG A 17 -6.54 6.85 -5.31
C ARG A 17 -5.46 6.43 -4.32
N TYR A 18 -4.37 7.18 -4.27
CA TYR A 18 -3.30 6.91 -3.31
C TYR A 18 -3.73 7.37 -1.92
N MET A 19 -3.81 6.45 -0.96
CA MET A 19 -4.14 6.79 0.43
C MET A 19 -2.91 7.23 1.22
N GLY A 20 -1.73 6.74 0.87
CA GLY A 20 -0.48 7.04 1.57
C GLY A 20 0.35 5.77 1.76
N CYS A 21 1.44 5.90 2.51
CA CYS A 21 2.27 4.77 2.91
C CYS A 21 2.57 4.83 4.41
N VAL A 22 2.83 3.66 4.99
CA VAL A 22 3.21 3.51 6.39
C VAL A 22 4.50 2.71 6.43
N GLU A 23 5.47 3.20 7.18
CA GLU A 23 6.72 2.49 7.41
C GLU A 23 6.45 1.19 8.19
N VAL A 24 7.12 0.11 7.83
CA VAL A 24 7.09 -1.15 8.58
C VAL A 24 8.48 -1.37 9.18
N LEU A 25 8.57 -1.32 10.51
CA LEU A 25 9.80 -1.44 11.29
C LEU A 25 10.29 -2.89 11.39
N GLN A 26 9.38 -3.86 11.31
CA GLN A 26 9.70 -5.28 11.41
C GLN A 26 9.67 -5.96 10.03
N SER A 27 10.58 -6.90 9.79
CA SER A 27 10.58 -7.67 8.55
C SER A 27 9.27 -8.47 8.41
N MET A 28 8.49 -8.17 7.36
CA MET A 28 7.28 -8.93 7.05
C MET A 28 7.56 -10.42 6.92
N ARG A 29 8.75 -10.83 6.45
CA ARG A 29 9.12 -12.24 6.32
C ARG A 29 9.22 -12.97 7.67
N ALA A 30 9.51 -12.25 8.75
CA ALA A 30 9.61 -12.82 10.10
C ALA A 30 8.25 -12.92 10.81
N LEU A 31 7.19 -12.33 10.25
CA LEU A 31 5.85 -12.34 10.82
C LEU A 31 5.02 -13.51 10.26
N ASP A 32 4.14 -14.07 11.09
CA ASP A 32 3.15 -15.05 10.65
C ASP A 32 2.07 -14.41 9.76
N PHE A 33 1.41 -15.23 8.94
CA PHE A 33 0.39 -14.77 7.99
C PHE A 33 -0.74 -13.97 8.65
N ASN A 34 -1.21 -14.40 9.82
CA ASN A 34 -2.25 -13.70 10.57
C ASN A 34 -1.79 -12.30 11.02
N THR A 35 -0.54 -12.19 11.47
CA THR A 35 0.07 -10.92 11.88
C THR A 35 0.27 -10.00 10.67
N ARG A 36 0.74 -10.51 9.53
CA ARG A 36 0.86 -9.73 8.29
C ARG A 36 -0.48 -9.12 7.87
N THR A 37 -1.53 -9.93 7.89
CA THR A 37 -2.89 -9.48 7.55
C THR A 37 -3.40 -8.42 8.52
N GLN A 38 -3.17 -8.58 9.83
CA GLN A 38 -3.52 -7.58 10.84
C GLN A 38 -2.74 -6.27 10.66
N VAL A 39 -1.42 -6.35 10.43
CA VAL A 39 -0.55 -5.19 10.18
C VAL A 39 -1.02 -4.41 8.95
N THR A 40 -1.36 -5.10 7.87
CA THR A 40 -1.86 -4.44 6.66
C THR A 40 -3.22 -3.77 6.89
N ARG A 41 -4.13 -4.41 7.61
CA ARG A 41 -5.45 -3.82 7.96
C ARG A 41 -5.30 -2.59 8.84
N GLU A 42 -4.44 -2.65 9.85
CA GLU A 42 -4.15 -1.52 10.73
C GLU A 42 -3.51 -0.38 9.95
N ALA A 43 -2.55 -0.68 9.07
CA ALA A 43 -1.94 0.32 8.20
C ALA A 43 -3.00 1.02 7.35
N ILE A 44 -3.90 0.27 6.68
CA ILE A 44 -5.01 0.83 5.90
C ILE A 44 -5.89 1.74 6.76
N SER A 45 -6.26 1.31 7.97
CA SER A 45 -7.08 2.12 8.89
C SER A 45 -6.40 3.45 9.22
N LEU A 46 -5.12 3.41 9.59
CA LEU A 46 -4.34 4.59 9.94
C LEU A 46 -4.25 5.60 8.80
N VAL A 47 -4.00 5.14 7.57
CA VAL A 47 -3.98 6.07 6.41
C VAL A 47 -5.37 6.59 6.11
N CYS A 48 -6.40 5.75 6.18
CA CYS A 48 -7.79 6.13 5.89
C CYS A 48 -8.31 7.19 6.87
N GLU A 49 -7.99 7.08 8.16
CA GLU A 49 -8.31 8.11 9.16
C GLU A 49 -7.56 9.42 8.92
N ALA A 50 -6.35 9.35 8.36
CA ALA A 50 -5.51 10.52 8.14
C ALA A 50 -5.77 11.23 6.78
N VAL A 51 -6.41 10.57 5.81
CA VAL A 51 -6.76 11.19 4.51
C VAL A 51 -8.13 11.88 4.59
N PRO A 52 -8.18 13.22 4.47
CA PRO A 52 -9.45 13.94 4.43
C PRO A 52 -10.27 13.54 3.19
N GLY A 53 -11.49 13.04 3.41
CA GLY A 53 -12.41 12.66 2.33
C GLY A 53 -12.37 11.19 1.90
N ALA A 54 -11.65 10.31 2.61
CA ALA A 54 -11.81 8.87 2.47
C ALA A 54 -13.22 8.46 2.94
N LYS A 55 -14.08 8.04 2.00
CA LYS A 55 -15.42 7.52 2.30
C LYS A 55 -15.27 6.15 2.96
N GLY A 56 -15.54 6.03 4.26
CA GLY A 56 -15.71 4.71 4.90
C GLY A 56 -15.48 4.65 6.41
N ALA A 57 -14.48 5.34 6.96
CA ALA A 57 -14.02 5.03 8.32
C ALA A 57 -14.73 5.82 9.46
N THR A 58 -15.60 6.79 9.15
CA THR A 58 -16.36 7.50 10.22
C THR A 58 -17.42 6.63 10.89
N ARG A 59 -17.80 5.47 10.32
CA ARG A 59 -18.76 4.57 10.96
C ARG A 59 -18.06 3.42 11.68
N ARG A 60 -17.75 3.69 12.95
CA ARG A 60 -17.67 2.73 14.05
C ARG A 60 -16.73 1.53 13.83
N ARG A 61 -15.42 1.72 14.01
CA ARG A 61 -14.56 0.59 14.36
C ARG A 61 -14.06 0.73 15.79
N LYS A 62 -14.29 -0.31 16.59
CA LYS A 62 -13.64 -0.47 17.90
C LYS A 62 -12.12 -0.41 17.66
N PRO A 63 -11.35 0.38 18.41
CA PRO A 63 -9.90 0.36 18.32
C PRO A 63 -9.44 -1.09 18.52
N CYS A 64 -8.81 -1.69 17.50
CA CYS A 64 -8.21 -3.00 17.66
C CYS A 64 -7.04 -2.83 18.63
N SER A 65 -7.20 -3.44 19.79
CA SER A 65 -6.47 -3.21 21.03
C SER A 65 -5.11 -3.90 21.08
N ARG A 66 -4.31 -3.78 20.01
CA ARG A 66 -2.91 -4.21 20.05
C ARG A 66 -2.06 -3.08 19.51
N PRO A 67 -1.16 -2.49 20.31
CA PRO A 67 -0.26 -1.47 19.82
C PRO A 67 0.71 -2.16 18.85
N LEU A 68 0.36 -2.16 17.57
CA LEU A 68 1.27 -2.51 16.48
C LEU A 68 2.30 -1.38 16.23
N SER A 69 2.43 -0.42 17.16
CA SER A 69 3.43 0.63 17.15
C SER A 69 4.88 0.10 17.20
N SER A 70 5.07 -1.16 17.58
CA SER A 70 6.37 -1.84 17.45
C SER A 70 6.66 -2.34 16.03
N ILE A 71 5.64 -2.46 15.18
CA ILE A 71 5.73 -3.01 13.81
C ILE A 71 5.51 -1.92 12.75
N LEU A 72 4.57 -1.01 12.98
CA LEU A 72 4.28 0.13 12.12
C LEU A 72 5.01 1.37 12.65
N GLY A 73 5.77 2.00 11.77
CA GLY A 73 6.51 3.22 12.02
C GLY A 73 5.73 4.45 11.57
N ARG A 74 6.44 5.41 10.97
CA ARG A 74 5.84 6.69 10.58
C ARG A 74 4.94 6.54 9.35
N SER A 75 3.74 7.10 9.41
CA SER A 75 2.88 7.28 8.24
C SER A 75 3.34 8.47 7.40
N ASN A 76 3.47 8.28 6.10
CA ASN A 76 3.77 9.33 5.13
C ASN A 76 2.58 9.53 4.19
N LEU A 77 1.98 10.72 4.29
CA LEU A 77 0.79 11.12 3.55
C LEU A 77 1.12 12.08 2.40
N LYS A 78 2.39 12.15 1.99
CA LYS A 78 2.76 12.88 0.77
C LYS A 78 1.99 12.28 -0.40
N PHE A 79 1.21 13.10 -1.11
CA PHE A 79 0.30 12.73 -2.20
C PHE A 79 -0.96 11.94 -1.78
N ALA A 80 -1.27 11.86 -0.48
CA ALA A 80 -2.49 11.22 0.00
C ALA A 80 -3.75 11.90 -0.56
N GLY A 81 -4.74 11.09 -0.95
CA GLY A 81 -5.99 11.55 -1.57
C GLY A 81 -5.89 11.86 -3.06
N MET A 82 -4.69 11.85 -3.65
CA MET A 82 -4.49 12.16 -5.07
C MET A 82 -4.77 10.95 -5.97
N PRO A 83 -5.34 11.16 -7.16
CA PRO A 83 -5.45 10.12 -8.17
C PRO A 83 -4.05 9.80 -8.74
N ILE A 84 -3.69 8.52 -8.73
CA ILE A 84 -2.45 8.01 -9.28
C ILE A 84 -2.74 6.94 -10.34
N THR A 85 -1.78 6.78 -11.23
CA THR A 85 -1.71 5.65 -12.15
C THR A 85 -0.78 4.61 -11.53
N LEU A 86 -1.34 3.46 -11.14
CA LEU A 86 -0.60 2.29 -10.70
C LEU A 86 -0.34 1.38 -11.91
N THR A 87 0.92 1.27 -12.33
CA THR A 87 1.32 0.36 -13.40
C THR A 87 1.94 -0.90 -12.80
N VAL A 88 1.33 -2.05 -13.09
CA VAL A 88 1.74 -3.38 -12.64
C VAL A 88 2.40 -4.11 -13.81
N SER A 89 3.68 -4.42 -13.68
CA SER A 89 4.43 -5.21 -14.67
C SER A 89 5.07 -6.43 -13.98
N THR A 90 5.60 -7.39 -14.75
CA THR A 90 6.35 -8.51 -14.16
C THR A 90 7.66 -8.09 -13.49
N SER A 91 8.19 -6.91 -13.81
CA SER A 91 9.46 -6.40 -13.29
C SER A 91 9.27 -5.42 -12.13
N SER A 92 8.24 -4.56 -12.15
CA SER A 92 8.02 -3.54 -11.13
C SER A 92 6.57 -3.07 -10.97
N LEU A 93 6.30 -2.46 -9.81
CA LEU A 93 5.13 -1.64 -9.52
C LEU A 93 5.53 -0.17 -9.58
N ASN A 94 4.91 0.58 -10.50
CA ASN A 94 5.14 2.01 -10.64
C ASN A 94 3.90 2.81 -10.22
N LEU A 95 4.09 3.80 -9.34
CA LEU A 95 3.05 4.71 -8.88
C LEU A 95 3.39 6.09 -9.42
N MET A 96 2.52 6.62 -10.27
CA MET A 96 2.70 7.93 -10.91
C MET A 96 1.51 8.84 -10.63
N ALA A 97 1.76 10.09 -10.25
CA ALA A 97 0.72 11.08 -10.05
C ALA A 97 0.01 11.39 -11.39
N ALA A 98 -1.32 11.30 -11.43
CA ALA A 98 -2.06 11.43 -12.69
C ALA A 98 -2.06 12.86 -13.25
N ASP A 99 -1.89 13.86 -12.39
CA ASP A 99 -1.86 15.30 -12.72
C ASP A 99 -0.53 15.73 -13.34
N CYS A 100 0.58 15.38 -12.70
CA CYS A 100 1.91 15.89 -13.05
C CYS A 100 2.79 14.85 -13.75
N LYS A 101 2.31 13.61 -13.92
CA LYS A 101 3.10 12.45 -14.39
C LYS A 101 4.39 12.23 -13.60
N GLN A 102 4.41 12.70 -12.35
CA GLN A 102 5.56 12.53 -11.46
C GLN A 102 5.55 11.12 -10.88
N ILE A 103 6.68 10.42 -10.97
CA ILE A 103 6.84 9.11 -10.31
C ILE A 103 6.89 9.34 -8.80
N ILE A 104 5.89 8.82 -8.09
CA ILE A 104 5.78 8.85 -6.63
C ILE A 104 6.62 7.72 -6.03
N ALA A 105 6.54 6.53 -6.62
CA ALA A 105 7.31 5.37 -6.19
C ALA A 105 7.50 4.37 -7.34
N ASN A 106 8.63 3.65 -7.32
CA ASN A 106 8.90 2.54 -8.21
C ASN A 106 9.53 1.40 -7.40
N HIS A 107 8.79 0.31 -7.25
CA HIS A 107 9.22 -0.85 -6.48
C HIS A 107 9.45 -2.03 -7.41
N HIS A 108 10.63 -2.63 -7.35
CA HIS A 108 10.92 -3.84 -8.10
C HIS A 108 10.05 -5.00 -7.59
N MET A 109 9.54 -5.87 -8.46
CA MET A 109 8.61 -6.92 -8.06
C MET A 109 9.24 -7.87 -7.03
N GLN A 110 10.55 -8.08 -7.08
CA GLN A 110 11.30 -8.86 -6.09
C GLN A 110 11.38 -8.21 -4.70
N SER A 111 11.19 -6.90 -4.60
CA SER A 111 11.17 -6.17 -3.32
C SER A 111 9.79 -6.20 -2.66
N ILE A 112 8.74 -6.58 -3.40
CA ILE A 112 7.40 -6.78 -2.85
C ILE A 112 7.39 -8.08 -2.03
N SER A 113 7.04 -7.95 -0.76
CA SER A 113 7.07 -9.04 0.22
C SER A 113 5.68 -9.57 0.58
N PHE A 114 4.66 -8.73 0.43
CA PHE A 114 3.29 -9.05 0.78
C PHE A 114 2.34 -8.11 0.06
N ALA A 115 1.15 -8.60 -0.31
CA ALA A 115 0.06 -7.77 -0.77
C ALA A 115 -1.25 -8.38 -0.28
N SER A 116 -2.15 -7.54 0.22
CA SER A 116 -3.48 -7.97 0.64
C SER A 116 -4.51 -6.87 0.45
N GLY A 117 -5.76 -7.29 0.26
CA GLY A 117 -6.91 -6.38 0.37
C GLY A 117 -7.22 -6.04 1.82
N GLY A 118 -8.12 -5.08 2.00
CA GLY A 118 -8.71 -4.76 3.30
C GLY A 118 -9.66 -5.83 3.84
N ASP A 119 -10.28 -5.50 4.97
CA ASP A 119 -11.40 -6.26 5.56
C ASP A 119 -12.66 -6.16 4.68
N PRO A 120 -13.74 -6.90 4.95
CA PRO A 120 -15.01 -6.74 4.23
C PRO A 120 -15.52 -5.28 4.22
N ASP A 121 -15.27 -4.55 5.32
CA ASP A 121 -15.61 -3.12 5.45
C ASP A 121 -14.68 -2.19 4.66
N THR A 122 -13.48 -2.65 4.29
CA THR A 122 -12.46 -1.91 3.51
C THR A 122 -12.07 -2.67 2.25
N ALA A 123 -13.00 -3.43 1.68
CA ALA A 123 -12.74 -4.34 0.56
C ALA A 123 -12.31 -3.61 -0.73
N GLU A 124 -12.63 -2.32 -0.84
CA GLU A 124 -12.19 -1.44 -1.92
C GLU A 124 -10.73 -1.00 -1.80
N TYR A 125 -10.09 -1.22 -0.65
CA TYR A 125 -8.71 -0.85 -0.40
C TYR A 125 -7.77 -2.03 -0.62
N VAL A 126 -6.64 -1.73 -1.27
CA VAL A 126 -5.55 -2.66 -1.48
C VAL A 126 -4.27 -2.09 -0.89
N ALA A 127 -3.44 -2.96 -0.32
CA ALA A 127 -2.16 -2.59 0.23
C ALA A 127 -1.09 -3.61 -0.16
N TYR A 128 0.12 -3.11 -0.34
CA TYR A 128 1.29 -3.93 -0.61
C TYR A 128 2.45 -3.44 0.28
N VAL A 129 3.35 -4.35 0.61
CA VAL A 129 4.55 -4.06 1.40
C VAL A 129 5.77 -4.35 0.54
N ALA A 130 6.54 -3.30 0.29
CA ALA A 130 7.77 -3.34 -0.48
C ALA A 130 8.97 -2.99 0.39
N LYS A 131 10.12 -3.60 0.09
CA LYS A 131 11.41 -3.09 0.57
C LYS A 131 11.79 -1.91 -0.33
N ASP A 132 11.94 -0.75 0.29
CA ASP A 132 12.39 0.47 -0.37
C ASP A 132 13.93 0.45 -0.48
N PRO A 133 14.51 0.53 -1.69
CA PRO A 133 15.97 0.60 -1.85
C PRO A 133 16.56 1.95 -1.38
N VAL A 134 15.76 3.01 -1.31
CA VAL A 134 16.19 4.37 -0.91
C VAL A 134 16.20 4.52 0.61
N ASN A 135 15.23 3.94 1.32
CA ASN A 135 15.19 3.95 2.79
C ASN A 135 16.03 2.81 3.40
N GLN A 136 17.27 2.62 2.94
CA GLN A 136 18.22 1.61 3.44
C GLN A 136 18.06 1.36 4.94
N ARG A 137 17.48 0.22 5.29
CA ARG A 137 17.90 -0.54 6.46
C ARG A 137 18.47 -1.85 5.96
N ALA A 138 19.80 -1.90 6.00
CA ALA A 138 20.56 -3.13 6.14
C ALA A 138 20.13 -3.84 7.43
#